data_AF-A0A975T159-F1
#
_entry.id   AF-A0A975T159-F1
#
_cell.length_a   1.000
_cell.length_b   1.000
_cell.length_c   1.000
_cell.angle_alpha   90.00
_cell.angle_beta   90.00
_cell.angle_gamma   90.00
#
_symmetry.space_group_name_H-M   'P 1'
#
loop_
_entity.id
_entity.type
_entity.pdbx_description
1 polymer ?
#
loop_
_entity_poly.entity_id
_entity_poly.type
_entity_poly.pdbx_seq_one_letter_code
_entity_poly.pdbx_strand_id
1 'polypeptide(L)'
;MIVRERVTLATSPRALKVLDSERYHQVLIDLDRLVTAPPWTRKAARPAAKVLPQRAARAYARLEQLVSAVHGAPDTAERDEHLHEARKAAKKARYAGETMVEFFGKPADRFAQAMENVQEELGEHQDSVVMRTRLEQLAREEPSPAAAFAYGRLHAQEEQRGQLAVDRFETVWRKASKKSLRSWMN
;
A
#
# COMPACT_ATOMS: atom_id res chain seq x y z
N MET A 1 42.37 17.93 -6.06
CA MET A 1 41.56 17.67 -7.26
C MET A 1 40.84 16.34 -7.05
N ILE A 2 39.71 16.37 -6.34
CA ILE A 2 38.89 15.19 -6.05
C ILE A 2 37.66 15.31 -6.94
N VAL A 3 37.48 14.32 -7.81
CA VAL A 3 36.39 14.23 -8.77
C VAL A 3 35.07 14.17 -8.00
N ARG A 4 34.34 15.29 -8.02
CA ARG A 4 32.91 15.34 -7.68
C ARG A 4 32.17 14.63 -8.82
N GLU A 5 31.92 13.34 -8.64
CA GLU A 5 30.97 12.61 -9.47
C GLU A 5 29.57 13.11 -9.10
N ARG A 6 29.11 14.14 -9.82
CA ARG A 6 27.74 14.61 -9.77
C ARG A 6 26.86 13.55 -10.44
N VAL A 7 26.23 12.70 -9.64
CA VAL A 7 24.94 12.13 -10.03
C VAL A 7 23.93 13.27 -9.99
N THR A 8 23.83 14.05 -11.06
CA THR A 8 22.66 14.91 -11.29
C THR A 8 21.49 14.00 -11.66
N LEU A 9 20.85 13.41 -10.64
CA LEU A 9 19.41 13.17 -10.73
C LEU A 9 18.83 14.53 -11.10
N ALA A 10 18.10 14.61 -12.21
CA ALA A 10 17.37 15.82 -12.56
C ALA A 10 16.28 16.03 -11.49
N THR A 11 16.65 16.66 -10.37
CA THR A 11 15.71 16.98 -9.32
C THR A 11 14.69 17.92 -9.93
N SER A 12 13.44 17.45 -10.02
CA SER A 12 12.35 18.24 -10.60
C SER A 12 12.33 19.63 -9.96
N PRO A 13 12.38 20.74 -10.73
CA PRO A 13 12.33 22.09 -10.17
C PRO A 13 11.08 22.31 -9.29
N ARG A 14 10.00 21.59 -9.59
CA ARG A 14 8.79 21.56 -8.77
C ARG A 14 9.01 20.86 -7.43
N ALA A 15 9.76 19.76 -7.39
CA ALA A 15 10.10 19.07 -6.15
C ALA A 15 10.98 19.96 -5.27
N LEU A 16 12.02 20.61 -5.83
CA LEU A 16 12.86 21.56 -5.09
C LEU A 16 12.03 22.70 -4.50
N LYS A 17 11.15 23.32 -5.29
CA LYS A 17 10.26 24.39 -4.80
C LYS A 17 9.36 23.93 -3.64
N VAL A 18 8.92 22.68 -3.63
CA VAL A 18 8.13 22.13 -2.51
C VAL A 18 9.01 21.89 -1.29
N LEU A 19 10.21 21.35 -1.46
CA LEU A 19 11.15 21.10 -0.36
C LEU A 19 11.67 22.41 0.26
N ASP A 20 11.81 23.48 -0.53
CA ASP A 20 12.19 24.81 -0.03
C ASP A 20 10.99 25.63 0.50
N SER A 21 9.78 25.04 0.50
CA SER A 21 8.58 25.77 0.92
C SER A 21 8.43 25.80 2.44
N GLU A 22 7.89 26.91 2.94
CA GLU A 22 7.53 27.07 4.36
C GLU A 22 6.67 25.91 4.88
N ARG A 23 5.74 25.44 4.05
CA ARG A 23 4.89 24.28 4.39
C ARG A 23 5.72 23.02 4.68
N TYR A 24 6.76 22.75 3.90
CA TYR A 24 7.60 21.58 4.11
C TYR A 24 8.45 21.73 5.37
N HIS A 25 9.04 22.91 5.60
CA HIS A 25 9.74 23.20 6.85
C HIS A 25 8.83 23.06 8.08
N GLN A 26 7.57 23.51 8.00
CA GLN A 26 6.61 23.32 9.08
C GLN A 26 6.32 21.84 9.37
N VAL A 27 6.22 21.00 8.33
CA VAL A 27 6.09 19.54 8.52
C VAL A 27 7.30 18.97 9.25
N LEU A 28 8.53 19.42 8.95
CA LEU A 28 9.73 18.97 9.66
C LEU A 28 9.72 19.40 11.13
N ILE A 29 9.30 20.64 11.42
CA ILE A 29 9.14 21.13 12.79
C ILE A 29 8.09 20.31 13.55
N ASP A 30 6.96 20.00 12.92
CA ASP A 30 5.89 19.22 13.54
C ASP A 30 6.31 17.77 13.78
N LEU A 31 7.13 17.18 12.90
CA LEU A 31 7.72 15.86 13.11
C LEU A 31 8.74 15.86 14.26
N ASP A 32 9.60 16.88 14.35
CA ASP A 32 10.52 17.03 15.47
C ASP A 32 9.78 17.15 16.80
N ARG A 33 8.72 17.99 16.84
CA ARG A 33 7.81 18.10 18.00
C ARG A 33 7.12 16.78 18.32
N LEU A 34 6.69 16.02 17.32
CA LEU A 34 6.05 14.73 17.54
C LEU A 34 6.99 13.72 18.22
N VAL A 35 8.29 13.77 17.92
CA VAL A 35 9.29 12.88 18.54
C VAL A 35 9.70 13.38 19.93
N THR A 36 9.89 14.69 20.10
CA THR A 36 10.44 15.29 21.32
C THR A 36 9.39 15.62 22.39
N ALA A 37 8.20 16.04 21.98
CA ALA A 37 7.09 16.41 22.85
C ALA A 37 5.76 15.85 22.29
N PRO A 38 5.60 14.52 22.24
CA PRO A 38 4.48 13.90 21.55
C PRO A 38 3.16 14.25 22.28
N PRO A 39 2.07 14.56 21.55
CA PRO A 39 0.79 14.91 22.15
C PRO A 39 0.05 13.64 22.61
N TRP A 40 0.59 12.97 23.63
CA TRP A 40 0.06 11.72 24.12
C TRP A 40 -1.37 11.86 24.66
N THR A 41 -2.25 10.98 24.21
CA THR A 41 -3.57 10.84 24.85
C THR A 41 -3.45 10.07 26.16
N ARG A 42 -4.46 10.17 27.04
CA ARG A 42 -4.52 9.35 28.28
C ARG A 42 -4.39 7.83 28.02
N LYS A 43 -4.75 7.35 26.84
CA LYS A 43 -4.64 5.92 26.47
C LYS A 43 -3.18 5.48 26.27
N ALA A 44 -2.26 6.39 25.97
CA ALA A 44 -0.85 6.09 25.77
C ALA A 44 -0.14 5.66 27.08
N ALA A 45 -0.68 6.06 28.24
CA ALA A 45 -0.18 5.64 29.55
C ALA A 45 -0.54 4.17 29.90
N ARG A 46 -1.38 3.51 29.10
CA ARG A 46 -1.76 2.10 29.34
C ARG A 46 -0.64 1.16 28.86
N PRO A 47 -0.49 -0.02 29.48
CA PRO A 47 0.48 -1.01 29.03
C PRO A 47 0.31 -1.38 27.56
N ALA A 48 1.39 -1.27 26.79
CA ALA A 48 1.45 -1.57 25.35
C ALA A 48 0.84 -2.94 25.02
N ALA A 49 1.22 -3.97 25.78
CA ALA A 49 0.72 -5.33 25.62
C ALA A 49 -0.81 -5.47 25.73
N LYS A 50 -1.51 -4.52 26.39
CA LYS A 50 -2.98 -4.54 26.51
C LYS A 50 -3.69 -3.75 25.41
N VAL A 51 -3.00 -2.88 24.69
CA VAL A 51 -3.62 -1.94 23.74
C VAL A 51 -3.24 -2.24 22.30
N LEU A 52 -1.96 -2.54 22.04
CA LEU A 52 -1.43 -2.65 20.69
C LEU A 52 -1.94 -3.91 19.94
N PRO A 53 -2.09 -5.10 20.58
CA PRO A 53 -2.71 -6.25 19.91
C PRO A 53 -4.11 -5.95 19.36
N GLN A 54 -4.94 -5.22 20.13
CA GLN A 54 -6.26 -4.80 19.66
C GLN A 54 -6.21 -3.83 18.49
N ARG A 55 -5.15 -3.04 18.34
CA ARG A 55 -4.95 -2.16 17.18
C ARG A 55 -4.60 -2.96 15.94
N ALA A 56 -3.72 -3.95 16.06
CA ALA A 56 -3.42 -4.89 14.97
C ALA A 56 -4.66 -5.69 14.55
N ALA A 57 -5.43 -6.20 15.51
CA ALA A 57 -6.69 -6.91 15.24
C ALA A 57 -7.69 -6.05 14.47
N ARG A 58 -7.84 -4.76 14.82
CA ARG A 58 -8.71 -3.83 14.09
C ARG A 58 -8.22 -3.55 12.67
N ALA A 59 -6.91 -3.40 12.47
CA ALA A 59 -6.33 -3.20 11.15
C ALA A 59 -6.60 -4.42 10.24
N TYR A 60 -6.41 -5.63 10.77
CA TYR A 60 -6.74 -6.87 10.08
C TYR A 60 -8.25 -7.00 9.81
N ALA A 61 -9.11 -6.72 10.78
CA ALA A 61 -10.57 -6.82 10.61
C ALA A 61 -11.07 -5.86 9.51
N ARG A 62 -10.48 -4.66 9.39
CA ARG A 62 -10.79 -3.74 8.29
C ARG A 62 -10.39 -4.33 6.94
N LEU A 63 -9.23 -4.97 6.84
CA LEU A 63 -8.82 -5.67 5.62
C LEU A 63 -9.79 -6.79 5.28
N GLU A 64 -10.15 -7.64 6.25
CA GLU A 64 -11.08 -8.76 6.05
C GLU A 64 -12.46 -8.28 5.55
N GLN A 65 -12.97 -7.19 6.10
CA GLN A 65 -14.20 -6.56 5.62
C GLN A 65 -14.09 -6.06 4.16
N LEU A 66 -12.97 -5.44 3.81
CA LEU A 66 -12.75 -4.94 2.44
C LEU A 66 -12.62 -6.07 1.44
N VAL A 67 -11.92 -7.15 1.78
CA VAL A 67 -11.85 -8.33 0.92
C VAL A 67 -13.22 -8.99 0.76
N SER A 68 -14.01 -9.06 1.83
CA SER A 68 -15.40 -9.52 1.70
C SER A 68 -16.23 -8.63 0.76
N ALA A 69 -16.00 -7.32 0.75
CA ALA A 69 -16.66 -6.40 -0.16
C ALA A 69 -16.22 -6.58 -1.62
N VAL A 70 -14.94 -6.89 -1.87
CA VAL A 70 -14.44 -7.26 -3.22
C VAL A 70 -15.27 -8.40 -3.82
N HIS A 71 -15.55 -9.45 -3.04
CA HIS A 71 -16.34 -10.60 -3.51
C HIS A 71 -17.83 -10.29 -3.70
N GLY A 72 -18.35 -9.26 -3.01
CA GLY A 72 -19.75 -8.84 -3.07
C GLY A 72 -20.03 -7.71 -4.04
N ALA A 73 -19.01 -7.18 -4.72
CA ALA A 73 -19.14 -6.03 -5.61
C ALA A 73 -20.06 -6.35 -6.82
N PRO A 74 -21.00 -5.45 -7.16
CA PRO A 74 -21.96 -5.66 -8.25
C PRO A 74 -21.34 -5.50 -9.65
N ASP A 75 -20.22 -4.77 -9.76
CA ASP A 75 -19.52 -4.54 -11.02
C ASP A 75 -18.00 -4.45 -10.85
N THR A 76 -17.30 -4.29 -11.97
CA THR A 76 -15.84 -4.22 -12.00
C THR A 76 -15.29 -2.93 -11.40
N ALA A 77 -15.98 -1.79 -11.53
CA ALA A 77 -15.47 -0.52 -11.01
C ALA A 77 -15.50 -0.51 -9.47
N GLU A 78 -16.60 -0.96 -8.87
CA GLU A 78 -16.71 -1.09 -7.41
C GLU A 78 -15.77 -2.18 -6.87
N ARG A 79 -15.58 -3.27 -7.61
CA ARG A 79 -14.58 -4.30 -7.26
C ARG A 79 -13.16 -3.74 -7.23
N ASP A 80 -12.76 -2.98 -8.25
CA ASP A 80 -11.42 -2.37 -8.35
C ASP A 80 -11.21 -1.33 -7.23
N GLU A 81 -12.24 -0.56 -6.87
CA GLU A 81 -12.19 0.36 -5.71
C GLU A 81 -11.97 -0.41 -4.39
N HIS A 82 -12.70 -1.50 -4.19
CA HIS A 82 -12.52 -2.34 -3.00
C HIS A 82 -11.15 -3.01 -2.95
N LEU A 83 -10.59 -3.45 -4.10
CA LEU A 83 -9.22 -3.97 -4.19
C LEU A 83 -8.20 -2.88 -3.82
N HIS A 84 -8.40 -1.65 -4.28
CA HIS A 84 -7.55 -0.51 -3.94
C HIS A 84 -7.57 -0.19 -2.43
N GLU A 85 -8.75 -0.16 -1.82
CA GLU A 85 -8.88 0.05 -0.38
C GLU A 85 -8.34 -1.12 0.44
N ALA A 86 -8.53 -2.36 -0.03
CA ALA A 86 -7.94 -3.55 0.57
C ALA A 86 -6.41 -3.46 0.57
N ARG A 87 -5.77 -2.97 -0.50
CA ARG A 87 -4.32 -2.74 -0.54
C ARG A 87 -3.86 -1.78 0.56
N LYS A 88 -4.56 -0.66 0.74
CA LYS A 88 -4.25 0.31 1.82
C LYS A 88 -4.42 -0.33 3.19
N ALA A 89 -5.46 -1.15 3.38
CA ALA A 89 -5.69 -1.86 4.63
C ALA A 89 -4.64 -2.93 4.90
N ALA A 90 -4.21 -3.68 3.88
CA ALA A 90 -3.12 -4.66 3.97
C ALA A 90 -1.81 -4.00 4.40
N LYS A 91 -1.47 -2.84 3.80
CA LYS A 91 -0.31 -2.04 4.21
C LYS A 91 -0.38 -1.60 5.68
N LYS A 92 -1.55 -1.13 6.13
CA LYS A 92 -1.76 -0.75 7.54
C LYS A 92 -1.65 -1.95 8.48
N ALA A 93 -2.19 -3.10 8.08
CA ALA A 93 -2.10 -4.35 8.84
C ALA A 93 -0.64 -4.82 8.92
N ARG A 94 0.11 -4.79 7.81
CA ARG A 94 1.55 -5.10 7.78
C ARG A 94 2.31 -4.24 8.78
N TYR A 95 2.18 -2.92 8.73
CA TYR A 95 2.85 -2.01 9.67
C TYR A 95 2.44 -2.24 11.13
N ALA A 96 1.18 -2.57 11.38
CA ALA A 96 0.74 -2.98 12.71
C ALA A 96 1.38 -4.31 13.16
N GLY A 97 1.72 -5.22 12.25
CA GLY A 97 2.49 -6.42 12.53
C GLY A 97 3.97 -6.14 12.79
N GLU A 98 4.62 -5.40 11.90
CA GLU A 98 6.05 -5.02 11.99
C GLU A 98 6.37 -4.34 13.32
N THR A 99 5.52 -3.39 13.74
CA THR A 99 5.68 -2.69 15.02
C THR A 99 5.51 -3.58 16.26
N MET A 100 4.98 -4.79 16.10
CA MET A 100 4.75 -5.76 17.18
C MET A 100 5.82 -6.84 17.26
N VAL A 101 6.76 -6.90 16.29
CA VAL A 101 7.78 -7.95 16.21
C VAL A 101 8.66 -7.97 17.46
N GLU A 102 9.04 -6.82 18.00
CA GLU A 102 9.87 -6.77 19.23
C GLU A 102 9.17 -7.33 20.47
N PHE A 103 7.83 -7.31 20.50
CA PHE A 103 7.03 -7.76 21.66
C PHE A 103 6.58 -9.22 21.54
N PHE A 104 6.24 -9.65 20.32
CA PHE A 104 5.59 -10.94 20.07
C PHE A 104 6.43 -11.89 19.20
N GLY A 105 7.57 -11.43 18.66
CA GLY A 105 8.51 -12.24 17.90
C GLY A 105 7.92 -12.85 16.62
N LYS A 106 8.29 -14.10 16.37
CA LYS A 106 7.94 -14.85 15.15
C LYS A 106 6.45 -14.84 14.77
N PRO A 107 5.49 -14.96 15.71
CA PRO A 107 4.06 -14.80 15.40
C PRO A 107 3.69 -13.48 14.70
N ALA A 108 4.19 -12.34 15.19
CA ALA A 108 3.91 -11.02 14.61
C ALA A 108 4.63 -10.83 13.26
N ASP A 109 5.85 -11.33 13.16
CA ASP A 109 6.64 -11.33 11.91
C ASP A 109 5.94 -12.12 10.79
N ARG A 110 5.49 -13.35 11.08
CA ARG A 110 4.71 -14.17 10.13
C ARG A 110 3.42 -13.49 9.70
N PHE A 111 2.78 -12.76 10.61
CA PHE A 111 1.60 -11.98 10.28
C PHE A 111 1.94 -10.83 9.33
N ALA A 112 3.00 -10.06 9.62
CA ALA A 112 3.46 -8.97 8.78
C ALA A 112 3.80 -9.46 7.36
N GLN A 113 4.55 -10.55 7.23
CA GLN A 113 4.89 -11.14 5.93
C GLN A 113 3.65 -11.60 5.16
N ALA A 114 2.64 -12.16 5.85
CA ALA A 114 1.39 -12.55 5.19
C ALA A 114 0.62 -11.32 4.65
N MET A 115 0.62 -10.21 5.39
CA MET A 115 0.00 -8.96 4.93
C MET A 115 0.81 -8.30 3.80
N GLU A 116 2.13 -8.44 3.80
CA GLU A 116 3.00 -8.01 2.71
C GLU A 116 2.64 -8.72 1.41
N ASN A 117 2.58 -10.05 1.42
CA ASN A 117 2.23 -10.82 0.22
C ASN A 117 0.86 -10.40 -0.34
N VAL A 118 -0.12 -10.11 0.53
CA VAL A 118 -1.43 -9.58 0.11
C VAL A 118 -1.28 -8.18 -0.51
N GLN A 119 -0.49 -7.30 0.11
CA GLN A 119 -0.26 -5.94 -0.36
C GLN A 119 0.46 -5.90 -1.71
N GLU A 120 1.39 -6.81 -1.96
CA GLU A 120 2.15 -6.94 -3.20
C GLU A 120 1.25 -7.31 -4.38
N GLU A 121 0.46 -8.39 -4.25
CA GLU A 121 -0.45 -8.82 -5.32
C GLU A 121 -1.52 -7.76 -5.64
N LEU A 122 -2.10 -7.13 -4.60
CA LEU A 122 -3.02 -6.00 -4.79
C LEU A 122 -2.31 -4.77 -5.38
N GLY A 123 -0.99 -4.67 -5.21
CA GLY A 123 -0.14 -3.67 -5.85
C GLY A 123 -0.01 -3.87 -7.33
N GLU A 124 0.31 -5.08 -7.76
CA GLU A 124 0.43 -5.40 -9.17
C GLU A 124 -0.89 -5.18 -9.92
N HIS A 125 -2.02 -5.50 -9.30
CA HIS A 125 -3.33 -5.19 -9.87
C HIS A 125 -3.53 -3.67 -10.02
N GLN A 126 -3.25 -2.88 -8.98
CA GLN A 126 -3.38 -1.42 -9.04
C GLN A 126 -2.47 -0.81 -10.10
N ASP A 127 -1.23 -1.31 -10.21
CA ASP A 127 -0.25 -0.83 -11.19
C ASP A 127 -0.75 -1.09 -12.61
N SER A 128 -1.31 -2.28 -12.88
CA SER A 128 -2.00 -2.58 -14.14
C SER A 128 -3.14 -1.59 -14.44
N VAL A 129 -4.03 -1.32 -13.47
CA VAL A 129 -5.13 -0.35 -13.63
C VAL A 129 -4.60 1.03 -14.02
N VAL A 130 -3.57 1.53 -13.32
CA VAL A 130 -2.95 2.83 -13.59
C VAL A 130 -2.28 2.85 -14.96
N MET A 131 -1.58 1.77 -15.35
CA MET A 131 -0.93 1.67 -16.65
C MET A 131 -1.93 1.66 -17.79
N ARG A 132 -3.05 0.93 -17.67
CA ARG A 132 -4.14 0.95 -18.67
C ARG A 132 -4.69 2.35 -18.88
N THR A 133 -5.00 3.06 -17.80
CA THR A 133 -5.45 4.47 -17.89
C THR A 133 -4.42 5.36 -18.58
N ARG A 134 -3.12 5.18 -18.29
CA ARG A 134 -2.06 5.94 -18.96
C ARG A 134 -1.95 5.61 -20.45
N LEU A 135 -2.08 4.34 -20.82
CA LEU A 135 -2.04 3.88 -22.22
C LEU A 135 -3.23 4.43 -23.03
N GLU A 136 -4.44 4.46 -22.44
CA GLU A 136 -5.59 5.10 -23.06
C GLU A 136 -5.36 6.61 -23.28
N GLN A 137 -4.79 7.30 -22.29
CA GLN A 137 -4.47 8.72 -22.42
C GLN A 137 -3.43 8.95 -23.54
N LEU A 138 -2.36 8.16 -23.58
CA LEU A 138 -1.34 8.23 -24.62
C LEU A 138 -1.89 7.98 -26.02
N ALA A 139 -2.83 7.04 -26.17
CA ALA A 139 -3.50 6.77 -27.44
C ALA A 139 -4.37 7.95 -27.91
N ARG A 140 -4.90 8.78 -27.00
CA ARG A 140 -5.62 10.02 -27.34
C ARG A 140 -4.67 11.18 -27.66
N GLU A 141 -3.51 11.23 -27.01
CA GLU A 141 -2.47 12.25 -27.23
C GLU A 141 -1.75 12.07 -28.58
N GLU A 142 -1.60 10.83 -29.07
CA GLU A 142 -0.97 10.49 -30.36
C GLU A 142 -1.97 9.75 -31.28
N PRO A 143 -2.79 10.47 -32.05
CA PRO A 143 -3.86 9.89 -32.88
C PRO A 143 -3.30 9.29 -34.18
N SER A 144 -2.59 8.17 -34.06
CA SER A 144 -1.99 7.40 -35.15
C SER A 144 -2.50 5.95 -35.11
N PRO A 145 -2.88 5.32 -36.25
CA PRO A 145 -3.26 3.91 -36.27
C PRO A 145 -2.19 2.97 -35.72
N ALA A 146 -0.91 3.27 -35.99
CA ALA A 146 0.20 2.47 -35.48
C ALA A 146 0.38 2.63 -33.96
N ALA A 147 0.24 3.85 -33.44
CA ALA A 147 0.28 4.12 -32.00
C ALA A 147 -0.90 3.48 -31.27
N ALA A 148 -2.12 3.61 -31.82
CA ALA A 148 -3.32 2.99 -31.27
C ALA A 148 -3.19 1.46 -31.20
N PHE A 149 -2.65 0.82 -32.25
CA PHE A 149 -2.38 -0.62 -32.25
C PHE A 149 -1.36 -1.01 -31.17
N ALA A 150 -0.25 -0.26 -31.06
CA ALA A 150 0.78 -0.54 -30.06
C ALA A 150 0.26 -0.39 -28.62
N TYR A 151 -0.40 0.73 -28.31
CA TYR A 151 -0.97 0.97 -26.99
C TYR A 151 -2.12 0.00 -26.66
N GLY A 152 -2.96 -0.35 -27.64
CA GLY A 152 -4.00 -1.36 -27.46
C GLY A 152 -3.43 -2.74 -27.10
N ARG A 153 -2.32 -3.15 -27.73
CA ARG A 153 -1.62 -4.40 -27.37
C ARG A 153 -1.05 -4.37 -25.96
N LEU A 154 -0.42 -3.25 -25.56
CA LEU A 154 0.10 -3.09 -24.20
C LEU A 154 -1.05 -3.07 -23.18
N HIS A 155 -2.16 -2.41 -23.49
CA HIS A 155 -3.35 -2.37 -22.65
C HIS A 155 -3.86 -3.79 -22.37
N ALA A 156 -4.02 -4.61 -23.42
CA ALA A 156 -4.47 -6.00 -23.28
C ALA A 156 -3.48 -6.86 -22.45
N GLN A 157 -2.18 -6.61 -22.56
CA GLN A 157 -1.18 -7.27 -21.70
C GLN A 157 -1.33 -6.86 -20.23
N GLU A 158 -1.59 -5.58 -19.96
CA GLU A 158 -1.85 -5.10 -18.60
C GLU A 158 -3.15 -5.67 -18.04
N GLU A 159 -4.20 -5.81 -18.84
CA GLU A 159 -5.43 -6.51 -18.43
C GLU A 159 -5.15 -7.94 -17.96
N GLN A 160 -4.35 -8.69 -18.73
CA GLN A 160 -3.94 -10.03 -18.34
C GLN A 160 -3.11 -10.04 -17.04
N ARG A 161 -2.15 -9.12 -16.90
CA ARG A 161 -1.35 -8.98 -15.67
C ARG A 161 -2.22 -8.67 -14.45
N GLY A 162 -3.17 -7.76 -14.61
CA GLY A 162 -4.10 -7.36 -13.56
C GLY A 162 -5.00 -8.52 -13.12
N GLN A 163 -5.46 -9.35 -14.05
CA GLN A 163 -6.26 -10.54 -13.72
C GLN A 163 -5.41 -11.59 -12.99
N LEU A 164 -4.19 -11.87 -13.46
CA LEU A 164 -3.29 -12.82 -12.80
C LEU A 164 -2.94 -12.38 -11.37
N ALA A 165 -2.81 -11.07 -11.13
CA ALA A 165 -2.58 -10.51 -9.80
C ALA A 165 -3.80 -10.75 -8.88
N VAL A 166 -5.02 -10.63 -9.39
CA VAL A 166 -6.25 -10.98 -8.64
C VAL A 166 -6.28 -12.47 -8.29
N ASP A 167 -5.95 -13.35 -9.24
CA ASP A 167 -5.93 -14.80 -9.01
C ASP A 167 -4.87 -15.21 -7.95
N ARG A 168 -3.70 -14.57 -7.98
CA ARG A 168 -2.66 -14.75 -6.96
C ARG A 168 -3.07 -14.15 -5.62
N PHE A 169 -3.70 -12.98 -5.61
CA PHE A 169 -4.28 -12.35 -4.43
C PHE A 169 -5.22 -13.33 -3.68
N GLU A 170 -6.13 -14.01 -4.38
CA GLU A 170 -7.01 -15.02 -3.78
C GLU A 170 -6.24 -16.14 -3.06
N THR A 171 -5.13 -16.57 -3.67
CA THR A 171 -4.28 -17.62 -3.14
C THR A 171 -3.51 -17.17 -1.89
N VAL A 172 -2.94 -15.97 -1.90
CA VAL A 172 -2.23 -15.42 -0.72
C VAL A 172 -3.21 -15.06 0.39
N TRP A 173 -4.39 -14.54 0.05
CA TRP A 173 -5.43 -14.19 1.02
C TRP A 173 -5.91 -15.41 1.82
N ARG A 174 -6.13 -16.55 1.16
CA ARG A 174 -6.51 -17.80 1.84
C ARG A 174 -5.49 -18.26 2.90
N LYS A 175 -4.21 -17.96 2.68
CA LYS A 175 -3.14 -18.24 3.65
C LYS A 175 -3.14 -17.19 4.76
N ALA A 176 -3.27 -15.92 4.38
CA ALA A 176 -3.29 -14.77 5.28
C ALA A 176 -4.50 -14.73 6.22
N SER A 177 -5.63 -15.34 5.84
CA SER A 177 -6.87 -15.36 6.62
C SER A 177 -6.94 -16.45 7.69
N LYS A 178 -5.88 -17.26 7.85
CA LYS A 178 -5.84 -18.34 8.85
C LYS A 178 -5.84 -17.80 10.28
N LYS A 179 -6.63 -18.42 11.16
CA LYS A 179 -6.71 -18.09 12.61
C LYS A 179 -5.34 -18.14 13.31
N SER A 180 -4.46 -19.04 12.88
CA SER A 180 -3.12 -19.18 13.45
C SER A 180 -2.22 -17.95 13.24
N LEU A 181 -2.47 -17.11 12.23
CA LEU A 181 -1.70 -15.88 12.00
C LEU A 181 -2.11 -14.73 12.94
N ARG A 182 -3.28 -14.85 13.59
CA ARG A 182 -3.83 -13.81 14.46
C ARG A 182 -3.94 -14.23 15.93
N SER A 183 -3.46 -15.41 16.29
CA SER A 183 -3.60 -15.94 17.66
C SER A 183 -2.87 -15.10 18.72
N TRP A 184 -1.83 -14.37 18.32
CA TRP A 184 -1.07 -13.47 19.21
C TRP A 184 -1.79 -12.15 19.49
N MET A 185 -2.89 -11.87 18.78
CA MET A 185 -3.66 -10.63 18.94
C MET A 185 -4.76 -10.72 20.02
N ASN A 186 -4.98 -11.91 20.58
CA ASN A 186 -6.03 -12.21 21.55
C ASN A 186 -5.57 -11.98 22.99
#